data_AF-A0A0S8BUE0-F1
#
_entry.id   AF-A0A0S8BUE0-F1
#
_cell.length_a   1.000
_cell.length_b   1.000
_cell.length_c   1.000
_cell.angle_alpha   90.00
_cell.angle_beta   90.00
_cell.angle_gamma   90.00
#
_symmetry.space_group_name_H-M   'P 1'
#
loop_
_entity.id
_entity.type
_entity.pdbx_description
1 polymer ?
#
loop_
_entity_poly.entity_id
_entity_poly.type
_entity_poly.pdbx_seq_one_letter_code
_entity_poly.pdbx_strand_id
1 'polypeptide(L)' 'MAWEDICSQSTWQGRWVALDDCAYNESGEATAGLVVDYDDNLAELCARLSAERRKRCSVMFCPRSESAA' A
#
# COMPACT_ATOMS: atom_id res chain seq x y z
N MET A 1 -10.13 -1.21 -4.56
CA MET A 1 -10.29 -1.88 -3.26
C MET A 1 -10.10 -0.85 -2.16
N ALA A 2 -10.91 -0.87 -1.11
CA ALA A 2 -10.77 0.10 -0.02
C ALA A 2 -9.53 -0.22 0.83
N TRP A 3 -8.85 0.81 1.34
CA TRP A 3 -7.65 0.65 2.16
C TRP A 3 -7.91 -0.16 3.44
N GLU A 4 -9.07 0.02 4.06
CA GLU A 4 -9.48 -0.75 5.23
C GLU A 4 -9.61 -2.25 4.93
N ASP A 5 -10.16 -2.59 3.75
CA ASP A 5 -10.28 -3.98 3.29
C ASP A 5 -8.90 -4.60 3.01
N ILE A 6 -8.00 -3.80 2.43
CA ILE A 6 -6.59 -4.18 2.22
C ILE A 6 -5.94 -4.47 3.57
N CYS A 7 -6.03 -3.58 4.54
CA CYS A 7 -5.43 -3.84 5.85
C CYS A 7 -6.10 -4.97 6.64
N SER A 8 -7.36 -5.29 6.34
CA SER A 8 -8.03 -6.45 6.92
C SER A 8 -7.40 -7.78 6.47
N GLN A 9 -6.76 -7.81 5.29
CA GLN A 9 -6.14 -9.02 4.77
C GLN A 9 -4.76 -9.27 5.37
N SER A 10 -4.60 -10.40 6.05
CA SER A 10 -3.32 -10.83 6.64
C SER A 10 -2.18 -10.99 5.63
N THR A 11 -2.49 -11.08 4.33
CA THR A 11 -1.51 -11.10 3.23
C THR A 11 -0.65 -9.83 3.17
N TRP A 12 -1.22 -8.68 3.53
CA TRP A 12 -0.61 -7.36 3.39
C TRP A 12 -0.28 -6.70 4.73
N GLN A 13 -0.74 -7.27 5.84
CA GLN A 13 -0.42 -6.79 7.19
C GLN A 13 1.08 -6.84 7.50
N GLY A 14 1.60 -5.74 8.05
CA GLY A 14 3.02 -5.60 8.37
C GLY A 14 3.92 -5.44 7.14
N ARG A 15 3.33 -5.07 5.99
CA ARG A 15 4.05 -4.90 4.72
C ARG A 15 3.70 -3.57 4.07
N TRP A 16 4.60 -3.12 3.20
CA TRP A 16 4.37 -2.01 2.30
C TRP A 16 3.55 -2.46 1.11
N VAL A 17 2.56 -1.65 0.75
CA VAL A 17 1.64 -1.93 -0.34
C VAL A 17 1.71 -0.76 -1.31
N ALA A 18 1.94 -1.09 -2.58
CA ALA A 18 1.84 -0.15 -3.67
C ALA A 18 0.42 -0.18 -4.24
N LEU A 19 -0.22 0.98 -4.21
CA LEU A 19 -1.53 1.20 -4.79
C LEU A 19 -1.38 2.00 -6.07
N ASP A 20 -2.12 1.63 -7.12
CA ASP A 20 -2.28 2.41 -8.34
C ASP A 20 -3.75 2.83 -8.48
N ASP A 21 -4.01 3.88 -9.27
CA ASP A 21 -5.35 4.45 -9.44
C ASP A 21 -6.03 4.77 -8.10
N CYS A 22 -5.30 5.51 -7.25
CA CYS A 22 -5.70 5.76 -5.86
C CYS A 22 -6.75 6.86 -5.77
N ALA A 23 -7.77 6.62 -4.95
CA ALA A 23 -8.64 7.67 -4.44
C ALA A 23 -8.02 8.22 -3.15
N TYR A 24 -7.94 9.55 -3.05
CA TYR A 24 -7.38 10.23 -1.88
C TYR A 24 -8.52 10.91 -1.10
N ASN A 25 -8.42 10.91 0.23
CA ASN A 25 -9.30 11.72 1.08
C ASN A 25 -8.86 13.20 1.08
N GLU A 26 -9.66 14.03 1.77
CA GLU A 26 -9.36 15.45 2.01
C GLU A 26 -8.04 15.68 2.76
N SER A 27 -7.56 14.70 3.52
CA SER A 27 -6.25 14.72 4.21
C SER A 27 -5.08 14.37 3.28
N GLY A 28 -5.34 13.96 2.03
CA GLY A 28 -4.32 13.54 1.06
C GLY A 28 -3.84 12.10 1.22
N GLU A 29 -4.52 11.29 2.02
CA GLU A 29 -4.23 9.87 2.22
C GLU A 29 -5.01 9.01 1.22
N ALA A 30 -4.37 7.99 0.65
CA ALA A 30 -5.07 7.08 -0.25
C ALA A 30 -6.02 6.17 0.54
N THR A 31 -7.32 6.29 0.30
CA THR A 31 -8.38 5.53 0.97
C THR A 31 -8.88 4.36 0.14
N ALA A 32 -8.58 4.33 -1.15
CA ALA A 32 -8.85 3.21 -2.02
C ALA A 32 -7.84 3.17 -3.16
N GLY A 33 -7.60 2.00 -3.71
CA GLY A 33 -6.76 1.82 -4.88
C GLY A 33 -6.75 0.37 -5.36
N LEU A 34 -5.96 0.13 -6.39
CA LEU A 34 -5.64 -1.21 -6.85
C LEU A 34 -4.28 -1.60 -6.27
N VAL A 35 -4.22 -2.68 -5.50
CA VAL A 35 -2.94 -3.25 -5.06
C VAL A 35 -2.22 -3.80 -6.30
N VAL A 36 -1.06 -3.25 -6.60
CA VAL A 36 -0.27 -3.66 -7.77
C VAL A 36 1.01 -4.37 -7.38
N ASP A 37 1.56 -4.06 -6.21
CA ASP A 37 2.73 -4.71 -5.64
C ASP A 37 2.69 -4.59 -4.12
N TYR A 38 3.39 -5.47 -3.42
CA TYR A 38 3.55 -5.40 -1.97
C TYR A 38 4.86 -6.07 -1.55
N ASP A 39 5.48 -5.55 -0.50
CA ASP A 39 6.78 -6.03 -0.03
C ASP A 39 6.97 -5.70 1.46
N ASP A 40 7.73 -6.50 2.19
CA ASP A 40 8.16 -6.14 3.54
C ASP A 40 9.23 -5.03 3.53
N ASN A 41 9.96 -4.86 2.43
CA ASN A 41 11.01 -3.87 2.28
C ASN A 41 10.61 -2.74 1.31
N LEU A 42 10.46 -1.52 1.84
CA LEU A 42 10.14 -0.33 1.06
C LEU A 42 11.14 -0.07 -0.08
N ALA A 43 12.43 -0.37 0.13
CA ALA A 43 13.47 -0.11 -0.86
C ALA A 43 13.33 -1.07 -2.06
N GLU A 44 13.09 -2.36 -1.79
CA GLU A 44 12.84 -3.39 -2.81
C GLU A 44 11.58 -3.07 -3.60
N LEU A 45 10.48 -2.71 -2.91
CA LEU A 45 9.23 -2.28 -3.53
C LEU A 45 9.45 -1.09 -4.47
N CYS A 46 10.15 -0.06 -4.00
CA CYS A 46 10.40 1.14 -4.79
C CYS A 46 11.29 0.85 -6.01
N ALA A 47 12.29 -0.02 -5.86
CA ALA A 47 13.11 -0.49 -6.98
C ALA A 47 12.27 -1.24 -8.03
N ARG A 48 11.36 -2.12 -7.60
CA ARG A 48 10.42 -2.85 -8.47
C ARG A 48 9.51 -1.87 -9.24
N LEU A 49 8.84 -0.97 -8.53
CA LEU A 49 7.93 0.02 -9.13
C LEU A 49 8.64 0.93 -10.14
N SER A 50 9.88 1.33 -9.81
CA SER A 50 10.73 2.14 -10.70
C SER A 50 11.11 1.37 -11.96
N ALA A 51 11.49 0.09 -11.82
CA ALA A 51 11.80 -0.79 -12.94
C ALA A 51 10.57 -1.00 -13.86
N GLU A 52 9.37 -1.11 -13.28
CA GLU A 52 8.11 -1.24 -14.00
C GLU A 52 7.62 0.09 -14.64
N ARG A 53 8.35 1.19 -14.47
CA ARG A 53 7.99 2.55 -14.95
C ARG A 53 6.60 3.01 -14.50
N ARG A 54 6.16 2.55 -13.33
CA ARG A 54 4.90 2.97 -12.72
C ARG A 54 5.08 4.36 -12.09
N LYS A 55 4.55 5.39 -12.76
CA LYS A 55 4.70 6.79 -12.32
C LYS A 55 3.58 7.32 -11.42
N ARG A 56 2.54 6.53 -11.15
CA ARG A 56 1.31 7.00 -10.47
C ARG A 56 0.87 6.10 -9.31
N CYS A 57 1.83 5.46 -8.64
CA CYS A 57 1.52 4.65 -7.47
C CYS A 57 1.68 5.42 -6.17
N SER A 58 0.79 5.16 -5.21
CA SER A 58 0.89 5.58 -3.83
C SER A 58 1.39 4.41 -3.00
N VAL A 59 2.47 4.59 -2.25
CA VAL A 59 3.03 3.56 -1.38
C VAL A 59 2.57 3.81 0.05
N MET A 60 1.90 2.83 0.64
CA MET A 60 1.37 2.92 2.00
C MET A 60 1.78 1.69 2.80
N PHE A 61 2.13 1.91 4.06
CA PHE A 61 2.42 0.81 4.99
C PHE A 61 1.12 0.35 5.61
N CYS A 62 0.80 -0.94 5.47
CA CYS A 62 -0.29 -1.51 6.23
C CYS A 62 0.25 -1.96 7.59
N PRO A 63 -0.06 -1.24 8.69
CA PRO A 63 0.30 -1.72 10.00
C PRO A 63 -0.34 -3.07 10.21
N ARG A 64 0.42 -4.03 10.75
CA ARG A 64 -0.21 -5.20 11.34
C ARG A 64 -1.17 -4.66 12.40
N SER A 65 -2.36 -5.23 12.48
CA SER A 65 -3.24 -5.00 13.63
C SER A 65 -2.56 -5.60 14.87
N GLU A 66 -1.51 -4.93 15.35
CA GLU A 66 -1.06 -5.03 16.72
C GLU A 66 -2.19 -4.40 17.53
N SER A 67 -3.13 -5.26 17.92
CA SER A 67 -3.94 -5.04 19.10
C SER A 67 -3.02 -4.42 20.15
N ALA A 68 -3.34 -3.17 20.52
CA ALA A 68 -2.60 -2.32 21.44
C ALA A 68 -1.81 -3.09 22.51
N ALA A 69 -0.50 -2.84 22.58
CA ALA A 69 0.33 -3.21 23.72
C ALA A 69 0.40 -2.05 24.71
#